data_AF-A0A3D0UUT8-F1
#
_entry.id   AF-A0A3D0UUT8-F1
#
_cell.length_a   1.000
_cell.length_b   1.000
_cell.length_c   1.000
_cell.angle_alpha   90.00
_cell.angle_beta   90.00
_cell.angle_gamma   90.00
#
_symmetry.space_group_name_H-M   'P 1'
#
loop_
_entity.id
_entity.type
_entity.pdbx_description
1 polymer ?
#
loop_
_entity_poly.entity_id
_entity_poly.type
_entity_poly.pdbx_seq_one_letter_code
_entity_poly.pdbx_strand_id
1 'polypeptide(L)'
;MEIKKINTETQAPISNGHRPGDFDEFIGQDHIKGVIKTAIDSAKKRKGHIGHILFSGPSGFGKTTMAGIISKQSSVNIKTVTGYAITKPAEIISILNSLQEGDILFIDEIHRLRPNIEEVLYIAMEDFVIDMVMPE
;
A
#
# COMPACT_ATOMS: atom_id res chain seq x y z
N MET A 1 26.19 -8.76 -18.39
CA MET A 1 24.86 -8.12 -18.37
C MET A 1 24.36 -8.23 -16.93
N GLU A 2 24.53 -7.16 -16.15
CA GLU A 2 24.17 -7.15 -14.74
C GLU A 2 22.65 -7.10 -14.61
N ILE A 3 22.08 -8.20 -14.12
CA ILE A 3 20.70 -8.22 -13.66
C ILE A 3 20.67 -7.41 -12.37
N LYS A 4 20.26 -6.14 -12.44
CA LYS A 4 19.89 -5.38 -11.25
C LYS A 4 18.66 -6.05 -10.65
N LYS A 5 18.88 -6.84 -9.60
CA LYS A 5 17.82 -7.29 -8.72
C LYS A 5 17.08 -6.05 -8.24
N ILE A 6 15.80 -5.93 -8.62
CA ILE A 6 14.89 -5.00 -7.97
C ILE A 6 14.82 -5.48 -6.53
N ASN A 7 15.35 -4.72 -5.59
CA ASN A 7 15.22 -5.03 -4.17
C ASN A 7 13.74 -4.92 -3.79
N THR A 8 12.98 -5.98 -4.01
CA THR A 8 11.82 -6.31 -3.19
C THR A 8 12.34 -6.81 -1.86
N GLU A 9 13.05 -5.95 -1.12
CA GLU A 9 13.24 -6.17 0.29
C GLU A 9 11.83 -6.09 0.89
N THR A 10 11.35 -7.23 1.40
CA THR A 10 10.40 -7.22 2.50
C THR A 10 11.06 -6.37 3.57
N GLN A 11 10.74 -5.07 3.60
CA GLN A 11 11.28 -4.21 4.63
C GLN A 11 10.87 -4.86 5.96
N ALA A 12 11.88 -5.18 6.78
CA ALA A 12 11.65 -5.56 8.15
C ALA A 12 10.63 -4.58 8.76
N PRO A 13 9.75 -5.01 9.69
CA PRO A 13 8.85 -4.09 10.36
C PRO A 13 9.68 -2.90 10.81
N ILE A 14 9.26 -1.70 10.41
CA ILE A 14 10.03 -0.47 10.58
C ILE A 14 10.06 -0.14 12.08
N SER A 15 10.82 -0.91 12.86
CA SER A 15 11.02 -0.75 14.29
C SER A 15 12.06 0.33 14.54
N ASN A 16 11.84 1.50 13.94
CA ASN A 16 12.40 2.73 14.48
C ASN A 16 11.54 3.07 15.68
N GLY A 17 12.09 2.93 16.90
CA GLY A 17 11.38 2.94 18.20
C GLY A 17 10.63 4.23 18.59
N HIS A 18 10.11 4.99 17.64
CA HIS A 18 9.37 6.25 17.83
C HIS A 18 8.12 6.36 16.93
N ARG A 19 7.84 5.36 16.07
CA ARG A 19 6.59 5.36 15.28
C ARG A 19 5.49 4.62 16.06
N PRO A 20 4.30 5.23 16.20
CA PRO A 20 3.12 4.54 16.73
C PRO A 20 2.88 3.20 16.05
N GLY A 21 2.77 2.15 16.84
CA GLY A 21 2.42 0.80 16.42
C GLY A 21 0.92 0.50 16.54
N ASP A 22 0.13 1.42 17.09
CA ASP A 22 -1.33 1.29 17.21
C ASP A 22 -2.02 2.66 17.08
N PHE A 23 -3.34 2.66 16.87
CA PHE A 23 -4.14 3.88 16.82
C PHE A 23 -4.11 4.67 18.13
N ASP A 24 -3.98 3.97 19.26
CA ASP A 24 -3.98 4.59 20.58
C ASP A 24 -2.64 5.28 20.90
N GLU A 25 -1.56 4.83 20.25
CA GLU A 25 -0.25 5.49 20.28
C GLU A 25 -0.16 6.66 19.26
N PHE A 26 -1.09 6.72 18.30
CA PHE A 26 -1.12 7.76 17.27
C PHE A 26 -1.84 9.02 17.79
N ILE A 27 -1.05 10.03 18.16
CA ILE A 27 -1.56 11.28 18.73
C ILE A 27 -2.25 12.13 17.66
N GLY A 28 -3.47 12.59 17.96
CA GLY A 28 -4.29 13.43 17.08
C GLY A 28 -4.99 12.64 15.95
N GLN A 29 -5.52 13.36 14.96
CA GLN A 29 -6.26 12.80 13.81
C GLN A 29 -7.47 11.94 14.20
N ASP A 30 -8.15 12.24 15.30
CA ASP A 30 -9.20 11.38 15.88
C ASP A 30 -10.34 11.06 14.91
N HIS A 31 -10.74 12.04 14.09
CA HIS A 31 -11.72 11.81 13.03
C HIS A 31 -11.25 10.76 12.01
N ILE A 32 -10.03 10.90 11.50
CA ILE A 32 -9.44 9.97 10.52
C ILE A 32 -9.28 8.58 11.15
N LYS A 33 -8.77 8.50 12.38
CA LYS A 33 -8.66 7.24 13.13
C LYS A 33 -10.03 6.56 13.27
N GLY A 34 -11.08 7.31 13.61
CA GLY A 34 -12.44 6.78 13.73
C GLY A 34 -13.00 6.21 12.43
N VAL A 35 -12.81 6.93 11.31
CA VAL A 35 -13.23 6.46 9.98
C VAL A 35 -12.50 5.15 9.61
N ILE A 36 -11.19 5.10 9.83
CA ILE A 36 -10.38 3.91 9.51
C ILE A 36 -10.76 2.73 10.40
N LYS A 37 -10.89 2.93 11.72
CA LYS A 37 -11.35 1.87 12.65
C LYS A 37 -12.69 1.27 12.20
N THR A 38 -13.63 2.14 11.83
CA THR A 38 -14.95 1.72 11.31
C THR A 38 -14.84 0.92 10.01
N ALA A 39 -13.96 1.33 9.09
CA ALA A 39 -13.73 0.64 7.83
C ALA A 39 -13.11 -0.76 8.04
N ILE A 40 -12.12 -0.87 8.93
CA ILE A 40 -11.49 -2.15 9.32
C ILE A 40 -12.53 -3.09 9.93
N ASP A 41 -13.32 -2.61 10.90
CA ASP A 41 -14.33 -3.42 11.58
C ASP A 41 -15.41 -3.91 10.59
N SER A 42 -15.81 -3.06 9.65
CA SER A 42 -16.78 -3.40 8.62
C SER A 42 -16.25 -4.47 7.66
N ALA A 43 -14.97 -4.37 7.26
CA ALA A 43 -14.31 -5.37 6.44
C ALA A 43 -14.23 -6.74 7.16
N LYS A 44 -13.80 -6.75 8.43
CA LYS A 44 -13.75 -7.96 9.28
C LYS A 44 -15.11 -8.65 9.39
N LYS A 45 -16.18 -7.89 9.65
CA LYS A 45 -17.55 -8.43 9.75
C LYS A 45 -18.02 -9.11 8.48
N ARG A 46 -17.61 -8.60 7.31
CA ARG A 46 -17.92 -9.19 6.00
C ARG A 46 -16.97 -10.32 5.59
N LYS A 47 -15.97 -10.66 6.42
CA LYS A 47 -14.86 -11.56 6.05
C LYS A 47 -14.20 -11.15 4.74
N GLY A 48 -14.04 -9.84 4.54
CA GLY A 48 -13.40 -9.26 3.36
C GLY A 48 -12.32 -8.26 3.73
N HIS A 49 -11.84 -7.53 2.74
CA HIS A 49 -10.73 -6.60 2.87
C HIS A 49 -11.20 -5.15 2.98
N ILE A 50 -10.33 -4.30 3.53
CA ILE A 50 -10.53 -2.86 3.49
C ILE A 50 -10.43 -2.38 2.03
N GLY A 51 -11.28 -1.45 1.63
CA GLY A 51 -11.20 -0.84 0.30
C GLY A 51 -9.94 0.03 0.16
N HIS A 52 -9.71 0.55 -1.05
CA HIS A 52 -8.60 1.45 -1.32
C HIS A 52 -8.74 2.78 -0.55
N ILE A 53 -7.63 3.26 0.00
CA ILE A 53 -7.57 4.49 0.80
C ILE A 53 -6.55 5.44 0.19
N LEU A 54 -6.95 6.70 -0.01
CA LEU A 54 -6.05 7.77 -0.40
C LEU A 54 -5.73 8.66 0.80
N PHE A 55 -4.46 8.71 1.21
CA PHE A 55 -3.97 9.70 2.16
C PHE A 55 -3.40 10.91 1.41
N SER A 56 -3.98 12.08 1.62
CA SER A 56 -3.46 13.35 1.11
C SER A 56 -3.15 14.30 2.26
N GLY A 57 -2.01 14.97 2.19
CA GLY A 57 -1.56 15.94 3.18
C GLY A 57 -0.04 16.14 3.17
N PRO A 58 0.48 17.13 3.91
CA PRO A 58 1.90 17.46 3.93
C PRO A 58 2.79 16.30 4.43
N SER A 59 4.09 16.37 4.14
CA SER A 59 5.08 15.46 4.72
C SER A 59 5.06 15.53 6.25
N GLY A 60 5.23 14.39 6.93
CA GLY A 60 5.27 14.33 8.39
C GLY A 60 3.91 14.16 9.10
N PHE A 61 2.79 14.19 8.39
CA PHE A 61 1.44 13.99 8.95
C PHE A 61 1.11 12.53 9.31
N GLY A 62 2.10 11.64 9.32
CA GLY A 62 1.93 10.25 9.73
C GLY A 62 1.24 9.34 8.71
N LYS A 63 1.17 9.70 7.42
CA LYS A 63 0.57 8.86 6.36
C LYS A 63 1.15 7.43 6.32
N THR A 64 2.48 7.32 6.25
CA THR A 64 3.20 6.04 6.26
C THR A 64 2.98 5.27 7.57
N THR A 65 2.96 5.98 8.71
CA THR A 65 2.68 5.37 10.01
C THR A 65 1.25 4.81 10.05
N MET A 66 0.26 5.57 9.55
CA MET A 66 -1.14 5.14 9.49
C MET A 66 -1.32 3.89 8.62
N ALA A 67 -0.63 3.82 7.47
CA ALA A 67 -0.64 2.62 6.62
C ALA A 67 -0.12 1.38 7.38
N GLY A 68 0.97 1.53 8.15
CA GLY A 68 1.50 0.45 9.00
C GLY A 68 0.56 0.04 10.14
N ILE A 69 -0.15 1.01 10.75
CA ILE A 69 -1.18 0.70 11.75
C ILE A 69 -2.33 -0.08 11.10
N ILE A 70 -2.80 0.34 9.92
CA ILE A 70 -3.89 -0.35 9.20
C ILE A 70 -3.52 -1.80 8.91
N SER A 71 -2.31 -2.08 8.42
CA SER A 71 -1.90 -3.46 8.11
C SER A 71 -1.86 -4.33 9.36
N LYS A 72 -1.31 -3.81 10.46
CA LYS A 72 -1.28 -4.51 11.75
C LYS A 72 -2.69 -4.80 12.27
N GLN A 73 -3.57 -3.80 12.24
CA GLN A 73 -4.95 -3.93 12.70
C GLN A 73 -5.80 -4.84 11.83
N SER A 74 -5.46 -4.93 10.54
CA SER A 74 -6.10 -5.84 9.59
C SER A 74 -5.47 -7.24 9.58
N SER A 75 -4.34 -7.43 10.29
CA SER A 75 -3.59 -8.68 10.35
C SER A 75 -3.13 -9.20 8.99
N VAL A 76 -2.67 -8.30 8.12
CA VAL A 76 -2.19 -8.58 6.76
C VAL A 76 -0.80 -7.99 6.54
N ASN A 77 -0.08 -8.44 5.51
CA ASN A 77 1.22 -7.86 5.20
C ASN A 77 1.05 -6.50 4.52
N ILE A 78 2.13 -5.72 4.52
CA ILE A 78 2.22 -4.46 3.80
C ILE A 78 3.46 -4.44 2.94
N LYS A 79 3.29 -4.11 1.67
CA LYS A 79 4.36 -3.84 0.72
C LYS A 79 4.40 -2.36 0.43
N THR A 80 5.53 -1.73 0.73
CA THR A 80 5.74 -0.29 0.54
C THR A 80 6.56 -0.03 -0.72
N VAL A 81 6.10 0.91 -1.54
CA VAL A 81 6.79 1.37 -2.74
C VAL A 81 6.65 2.88 -2.82
N THR A 82 7.54 3.56 -3.54
CA THR A 82 7.38 4.99 -3.84
C THR A 82 7.02 5.18 -5.31
N GLY A 83 6.05 6.03 -5.62
CA GLY A 83 5.50 6.19 -6.96
C GLY A 83 6.56 6.46 -8.03
N TYR A 84 7.51 7.36 -7.75
CA TYR A 84 8.61 7.65 -8.70
C TYR A 84 9.61 6.50 -8.89
N ALA A 85 9.65 5.54 -7.97
CA ALA A 85 10.56 4.39 -8.05
C ALA A 85 10.06 3.34 -9.05
N ILE A 86 8.78 3.36 -9.40
CA ILE A 86 8.22 2.52 -10.46
C ILE A 86 8.45 3.24 -11.79
N THR A 87 9.23 2.60 -12.66
CA THR A 87 9.66 3.21 -13.92
C THR A 87 9.03 2.56 -15.14
N LYS A 88 8.52 1.33 -14.99
CA LYS A 88 7.95 0.52 -16.09
C LYS A 88 6.65 -0.18 -15.67
N PRO A 89 5.70 -0.38 -16.60
CA PRO A 89 4.48 -1.18 -16.36
C PRO A 89 4.76 -2.58 -15.79
N ALA A 90 5.79 -3.28 -16.30
CA ALA A 90 6.15 -4.60 -15.81
C ALA A 90 6.52 -4.64 -14.31
N GLU A 91 7.02 -3.52 -13.76
CA GLU A 91 7.41 -3.43 -12.33
C GLU A 91 6.18 -3.37 -11.43
N ILE A 92 5.16 -2.55 -11.77
CA ILE A 92 3.90 -2.53 -10.99
C ILE A 92 3.17 -3.87 -11.08
N ILE A 93 3.18 -4.50 -12.26
CA ILE A 93 2.57 -5.83 -12.47
C ILE A 93 3.29 -6.88 -11.60
N SER A 94 4.62 -6.86 -11.56
CA SER A 94 5.41 -7.76 -10.71
C SER A 94 5.12 -7.52 -9.22
N ILE A 95 4.95 -6.26 -8.80
CA ILE A 95 4.57 -5.92 -7.44
C ILE A 95 3.19 -6.47 -7.11
N LEU A 96 2.19 -6.24 -7.97
CA LEU A 96 0.81 -6.71 -7.78
C LEU A 96 0.73 -8.23 -7.72
N ASN A 97 1.41 -8.94 -8.62
CA ASN A 97 1.47 -10.41 -8.64
C ASN A 97 2.14 -11.02 -7.41
N SER A 98 2.93 -10.25 -6.66
CA SER A 98 3.58 -10.73 -5.44
C SER A 98 2.73 -10.57 -4.18
N LEU A 99 1.59 -9.88 -4.27
CA LEU A 99 0.69 -9.66 -3.13
C LEU A 99 -0.11 -10.93 -2.88
N GLN A 100 -0.29 -11.26 -1.60
CA GLN A 100 -1.26 -12.28 -1.19
C GLN A 100 -2.65 -11.63 -1.06
N GLU A 101 -3.68 -12.46 -1.04
CA GLU A 101 -5.04 -11.99 -0.80
C GLU A 101 -5.11 -11.21 0.52
N GLY A 102 -5.59 -9.97 0.43
CA GLY A 102 -5.72 -9.05 1.56
C GLY A 102 -4.49 -8.24 1.93
N ASP A 103 -3.32 -8.52 1.34
CA ASP A 103 -2.12 -7.70 1.56
C ASP A 103 -2.35 -6.24 1.12
N ILE A 104 -1.67 -5.33 1.81
CA ILE A 104 -1.74 -3.90 1.51
C ILE A 104 -0.56 -3.50 0.64
N LEU A 105 -0.84 -2.91 -0.51
CA LEU A 105 0.14 -2.16 -1.30
C LEU A 105 0.07 -0.67 -0.90
N PHE A 106 1.12 -0.18 -0.24
CA PHE A 106 1.26 1.24 0.08
C PHE A 106 2.19 1.92 -0.92
N ILE A 107 1.64 2.83 -1.72
CA ILE A 107 2.38 3.63 -2.70
C ILE A 107 2.55 5.05 -2.15
N ASP A 108 3.71 5.34 -1.59
CA ASP A 108 4.05 6.70 -1.17
C ASP A 108 4.30 7.59 -2.39
N GLU A 109 4.01 8.87 -2.29
CA GLU A 109 4.11 9.81 -3.42
C GLU A 109 3.40 9.30 -4.70
N ILE A 110 2.22 8.68 -4.57
CA ILE A 110 1.46 8.10 -5.70
C ILE A 110 1.22 9.10 -6.85
N HIS A 111 1.12 10.39 -6.53
CA HIS A 111 1.01 11.49 -7.51
C HIS A 111 2.22 11.62 -8.46
N ARG A 112 3.32 10.90 -8.20
CA ARG A 112 4.52 10.86 -9.05
C ARG A 112 4.58 9.63 -9.96
N LEU A 113 3.52 8.82 -10.00
CA LEU A 113 3.41 7.76 -10.99
C LEU A 113 3.41 8.33 -12.41
N ARG A 114 4.03 7.59 -13.34
CA ARG A 114 3.94 7.94 -14.76
C ARG A 114 2.56 7.53 -15.29
N PRO A 115 1.98 8.25 -16.26
CA PRO A 115 0.63 7.95 -16.77
C PRO A 115 0.44 6.49 -17.23
N ASN A 116 1.45 5.91 -17.89
CA ASN A 116 1.40 4.52 -18.35
C ASN A 116 1.45 3.48 -17.22
N ILE A 117 1.90 3.86 -16.02
CA ILE A 117 1.90 3.00 -14.82
C ILE A 117 0.59 3.18 -14.07
N GLU A 118 0.09 4.42 -14.01
CA GLU A 118 -1.22 4.77 -13.45
C GLU A 118 -2.35 4.01 -14.16
N GLU A 119 -2.34 3.95 -15.50
CA GLU A 119 -3.35 3.21 -16.28
C GLU A 119 -3.39 1.71 -15.91
N VAL A 120 -2.23 1.08 -15.73
CA VAL A 120 -2.15 -0.32 -15.30
C VAL A 120 -2.66 -0.49 -13.87
N LEU A 121 -2.27 0.41 -12.97
CA LEU A 121 -2.75 0.39 -11.59
C LEU A 121 -4.28 0.62 -11.52
N TYR A 122 -4.81 1.50 -12.37
CA TYR A 122 -6.23 1.79 -12.47
C TYR A 122 -7.03 0.53 -12.85
N ILE A 123 -6.62 -0.18 -13.91
CA ILE A 123 -7.24 -1.46 -14.33
C ILE A 123 -7.18 -2.48 -13.17
N ALA A 124 -6.02 -2.59 -12.52
CA ALA A 124 -5.86 -3.50 -11.40
C ALA A 124 -6.75 -3.17 -10.19
N MET A 125 -7.04 -1.89 -9.95
CA MET A 125 -7.91 -1.44 -8.87
C MET A 125 -9.41 -1.59 -9.21
N GLU A 126 -9.78 -1.49 -10.48
CA GLU A 126 -11.17 -1.63 -10.93
C GLU A 126 -11.59 -3.11 -10.97
N ASP A 127 -10.79 -3.96 -11.61
CA ASP A 127 -11.17 -5.33 -11.94
C ASP A 127 -10.44 -6.40 -11.12
N PHE A 128 -9.40 -6.05 -10.37
CA PHE A 128 -8.45 -6.99 -9.73
C PHE A 128 -7.82 -7.99 -10.72
N VAL A 129 -7.90 -7.72 -12.02
CA VAL A 129 -7.40 -8.54 -13.10
C VAL A 129 -6.60 -7.65 -14.05
N ILE A 130 -5.44 -8.13 -14.50
CA ILE A 130 -4.64 -7.45 -15.52
C ILE A 130 -4.39 -8.48 -16.63
N ASP A 131 -5.03 -8.28 -17.77
CA ASP A 131 -4.74 -9.07 -18.97
C ASP A 131 -3.48 -8.52 -19.64
N MET A 132 -2.40 -9.32 -19.63
CA MET A 132 -1.15 -8.95 -20.29
C MET A 132 -0.59 -10.11 -21.10
N VAL A 133 -0.23 -9.84 -22.35
CA VAL A 133 0.62 -10.74 -23.14
C VAL A 133 2.06 -10.50 -22.70
N MET A 134 2.63 -11.45 -21.97
CA MET A 134 4.07 -11.41 -21.68
C MET A 134 4.85 -11.75 -22.96
N PRO A 135 5.76 -10.89 -23.43
CA PRO A 135 6.70 -11.29 -24.46
C PRO A 135 7.62 -12.39 -23.91
N GLU A 136 7.86 -13.43 -24.72
CA GLU A 136 8.75 -14.56 -24.40
C GLU A 136 10.19 -14.14 -24.08
#